data_AF-A0A816DA67-F1
#
_entry.id   AF-A0A816DA67-F1
#
_cell.length_a   1.000
_cell.length_b   1.000
_cell.length_c   1.000
_cell.angle_alpha   90.00
_cell.angle_beta   90.00
_cell.angle_gamma   90.00
#
_symmetry.space_group_name_H-M   'P 1'
#
loop_
_entity.id
_entity.type
_entity.pdbx_description
1 polymer ?
#
loop_
_entity_poly.entity_id
_entity_poly.type
_entity_poly.pdbx_seq_one_letter_code
_entity_poly.pdbx_strand_id
1 'polypeptide(L)'
;MLQFGAVVRIKIDWICNLDLGEDECKPKYSFGRLDSRYKEEKFSFGFNFRYASHWKWRTNSHRTLTKAFGLRLIVTVNGEAGRFDFLVLTLNIGSMIGVLGLATFICDIVALYFCKQGSVYRRQKFQTISLAQLPPPTTTVSTAPLTAAAVTQKRSSSMDDKYPVYAVRFKRMNSHLAEGDEC
;
A
#
# COMPACT_ATOMS: atom_id res chain seq x y z
N MET A 1 10.39 31.06 30.98
CA MET A 1 9.17 30.22 30.84
C MET A 1 8.07 30.62 31.83
N LEU A 2 8.37 30.88 33.10
CA LEU A 2 7.34 31.22 34.11
C LEU A 2 6.65 32.59 33.91
N GLN A 3 7.33 33.61 33.35
CA GLN A 3 6.73 34.93 33.14
C GLN A 3 5.74 35.01 31.96
N PHE A 4 6.04 34.35 30.83
CA PHE A 4 5.23 34.44 29.60
C PHE A 4 4.35 33.21 29.36
N GLY A 5 4.48 32.17 30.20
CA GLY A 5 3.92 30.85 29.95
C GLY A 5 4.67 30.07 28.87
N ALA A 6 4.43 28.76 28.79
CA ALA A 6 5.04 27.89 27.79
C ALA A 6 4.17 26.66 27.54
N VAL A 7 4.40 25.98 26.41
CA VAL A 7 3.78 24.67 26.13
C VAL A 7 4.88 23.63 26.01
N VAL A 8 4.87 22.66 26.92
CA VAL A 8 5.86 21.58 26.96
C VAL A 8 5.17 20.26 26.61
N ARG A 9 5.73 19.55 25.63
CA ARG A 9 5.35 18.19 25.28
C ARG A 9 6.25 17.21 26.03
N ILE A 10 5.62 16.27 26.72
CA ILE A 10 6.24 15.07 27.25
C ILE A 10 5.80 13.94 26.33
N LYS A 11 6.71 13.39 25.55
CA LYS A 11 6.46 12.27 24.64
C LYS A 11 6.97 10.99 25.30
N ILE A 12 6.12 9.98 25.36
CA ILE A 12 6.41 8.65 25.88
C ILE A 12 6.23 7.69 24.70
N ASP A 13 7.32 7.22 24.13
CA ASP A 13 7.31 6.28 23.02
C ASP A 13 7.55 4.86 23.52
N TRP A 14 6.60 3.96 23.25
CA TRP A 14 6.70 2.52 23.46
C TRP A 14 6.87 1.87 22.10
N ILE A 15 8.12 1.65 21.69
CA ILE A 15 8.45 0.93 20.45
C ILE A 15 8.99 -0.41 20.88
N CYS A 16 8.16 -1.45 20.78
CA CYS A 16 8.44 -2.73 21.40
C CYS A 16 8.38 -3.86 20.38
N ASN A 17 9.36 -4.74 20.45
CA ASN A 17 9.32 -6.03 19.78
C ASN A 17 8.99 -7.10 20.83
N LEU A 18 7.76 -7.61 20.77
CA LEU A 18 7.21 -8.59 21.71
C LEU A 18 7.81 -9.99 21.53
N ASP A 19 8.59 -10.22 20.48
CA ASP A 19 9.25 -11.52 20.25
C ASP A 19 10.45 -11.75 21.18
N LEU A 20 11.08 -10.67 21.68
CA LEU A 20 12.20 -10.74 22.62
C LEU A 20 11.73 -10.90 24.08
N GLY A 21 10.43 -10.68 24.34
CA GLY A 21 9.83 -10.71 25.68
C GLY A 21 9.21 -9.37 26.08
N GLU A 22 8.16 -9.44 26.90
CA GLU A 22 7.40 -8.26 27.34
C GLU A 22 8.22 -7.36 28.29
N ASP A 23 9.17 -7.95 29.03
CA ASP A 23 10.00 -7.25 30.03
C ASP A 23 11.03 -6.27 29.42
N GLU A 24 11.35 -6.44 28.14
CA GLU A 24 12.27 -5.55 27.42
C GLU A 24 11.56 -4.35 26.78
N CYS A 25 10.22 -4.33 26.81
CA CYS A 25 9.44 -3.19 26.35
C CYS A 25 9.55 -2.05 27.37
N LYS A 26 10.45 -1.10 27.13
CA LYS A 26 10.71 0.04 28.02
C LYS A 26 10.32 1.37 27.36
N PRO A 27 9.72 2.30 28.11
CA PRO A 27 9.31 3.59 27.55
C PRO A 27 10.51 4.49 27.29
N LYS A 28 10.51 5.16 26.13
CA LYS A 28 11.45 6.23 25.82
C LYS A 28 10.78 7.58 26.07
N TYR A 29 11.31 8.32 27.05
CA TYR A 29 10.86 9.67 27.37
C TYR A 29 11.59 10.71 26.52
N SER A 30 10.85 11.67 25.97
CA SER A 30 11.39 12.82 25.26
C SER A 30 10.64 14.08 25.63
N PHE A 31 11.36 15.16 25.90
CA PHE A 31 10.79 16.44 26.32
C PHE A 31 11.05 17.48 25.24
N GLY A 32 10.03 18.25 24.87
CA GLY A 32 10.16 19.27 23.84
C GLY A 32 9.27 20.47 24.11
N ARG A 33 9.80 21.67 23.87
CA ARG A 33 9.00 22.90 23.88
C ARG A 33 8.26 23.03 22.55
N LEU A 34 6.93 23.16 22.58
CA LEU A 34 6.10 23.19 21.37
C LEU A 34 5.87 24.59 20.81
N ASP A 35 6.00 25.62 21.65
CA ASP A 35 5.77 27.02 21.28
C ASP A 35 6.99 27.69 20.62
N SER A 36 8.12 26.98 20.44
CA SER A 36 9.34 27.53 19.85
C SER A 36 9.63 27.00 18.44
N ARG A 37 8.62 26.87 17.57
CA ARG A 37 8.79 26.27 16.24
C ARG A 37 9.60 27.15 15.28
N TYR A 38 9.66 28.45 15.49
CA TYR A 38 10.47 29.37 14.69
C TYR A 38 11.12 30.44 15.57
N LYS A 39 12.44 30.65 15.44
CA LYS A 39 13.19 31.74 16.11
C LYS A 39 12.70 33.15 15.74
N GLU A 40 11.80 33.26 14.76
CA GLU A 40 11.40 34.52 14.11
C GLU A 40 9.96 34.96 14.38
N GLU A 41 9.15 34.16 15.09
CA GLU A 41 7.76 34.52 15.38
C GLU A 41 7.68 35.57 16.52
N LYS A 42 7.50 36.84 16.13
CA LYS A 42 7.36 37.99 17.04
C LYS A 42 5.95 38.16 17.63
N PHE A 43 4.99 37.30 17.30
CA PHE A 43 3.57 37.53 17.57
C PHE A 43 3.10 37.02 18.94
N SER A 44 3.70 35.95 19.48
CA SER A 44 3.36 35.42 20.81
C SER A 44 4.54 34.68 21.45
N PHE A 45 5.18 35.30 22.44
CA PHE A 45 6.36 34.76 23.13
C PHE A 45 6.08 33.63 24.15
N GLY A 46 4.81 33.27 24.37
CA GLY A 46 4.43 32.24 25.34
C GLY A 46 2.95 31.86 25.33
N PHE A 47 2.50 31.17 26.38
CA PHE A 47 1.14 30.62 26.51
C PHE A 47 0.31 31.41 27.52
N ASN A 48 -0.84 31.93 27.07
CA ASN A 48 -1.78 32.67 27.90
C ASN A 48 -3.23 32.27 27.59
N PHE A 49 -4.09 32.30 28.61
CA PHE A 49 -5.53 32.12 28.45
C PHE A 49 -6.30 33.14 29.30
N ARG A 50 -7.50 33.49 28.86
CA ARG A 50 -8.39 34.43 29.55
C ARG A 50 -9.66 33.71 29.95
N TYR A 51 -10.10 33.89 31.19
CA TYR A 51 -11.38 33.40 31.67
C TYR A 51 -12.13 34.54 32.37
N ALA A 52 -13.46 34.51 32.29
CA ALA A 52 -14.31 35.51 32.90
C ALA A 52 -15.10 34.88 34.05
N SER A 53 -15.03 35.48 35.23
CA SER A 53 -15.95 35.16 36.32
C SER A 53 -17.13 36.14 36.24
N HIS A 54 -18.31 35.60 35.98
CA HIS A 54 -19.55 36.38 35.86
C HIS A 54 -20.26 36.41 37.20
N TRP A 55 -20.66 37.59 37.65
CA TRP A 55 -21.39 37.77 38.90
C TRP A 55 -22.43 38.86 38.73
N LYS A 56 -23.48 38.81 39.55
CA LYS A 56 -24.55 39.80 39.53
C LYS A 56 -24.55 40.57 40.83
N TRP A 57 -24.74 41.88 40.74
CA TRP A 57 -24.98 42.72 41.90
C TRP A 57 -26.26 43.50 41.69
N ARG A 58 -27.21 43.30 42.60
CA ARG A 58 -28.60 43.74 42.43
C ARG A 58 -29.20 43.16 41.13
N THR A 59 -29.46 44.01 40.13
CA THR A 59 -30.02 43.67 38.81
C THR A 59 -29.00 43.73 37.67
N ASN A 60 -27.79 44.25 37.91
CA ASN A 60 -26.78 44.41 36.87
C ASN A 60 -25.85 43.19 36.80
N SER A 61 -25.53 42.80 35.56
CA SER A 61 -24.58 41.72 35.27
C SER A 61 -23.17 42.30 35.14
N HIS A 62 -22.26 41.82 35.99
CA HIS A 62 -20.85 42.19 35.99
C HIS A 62 -19.99 40.98 35.59
N ARG A 63 -18.77 41.27 35.11
CA ARG A 63 -17.77 40.24 34.84
C ARG A 63 -16.37 40.70 35.23
N THR A 64 -15.62 39.81 35.85
CA THR A 64 -14.19 39.98 36.11
C THR A 64 -13.42 39.15 35.11
N LEU A 65 -12.73 39.79 34.16
CA LEU A 65 -11.91 39.12 33.15
C LEU A 65 -10.48 38.97 33.68
N THR A 66 -10.03 37.73 33.87
CA THR A 66 -8.69 37.43 34.35
C THR A 66 -7.84 36.87 33.20
N LYS A 67 -6.61 37.38 33.04
CA LYS A 67 -5.62 36.84 32.10
C LYS A 67 -4.59 36.04 32.90
N ALA A 68 -4.52 34.74 32.66
CA ALA A 68 -3.56 33.85 33.28
C ALA A 68 -2.45 33.46 32.30
N PHE A 69 -1.22 33.42 32.81
CA PHE A 69 -0.04 32.91 32.12
C PHE A 69 0.43 31.66 32.86
N GLY A 70 0.73 30.59 32.13
CA GLY A 70 1.05 29.32 32.76
C GLY A 70 1.72 28.33 31.83
N LEU A 71 2.05 27.17 32.40
CA LEU A 71 2.63 26.05 31.69
C LEU A 71 1.53 25.08 31.27
N ARG A 72 1.43 24.78 29.98
CA ARG A 72 0.58 23.69 29.49
C ARG A 72 1.45 22.47 29.21
N LEU A 73 1.23 21.41 29.99
CA LEU A 73 1.86 20.12 29.79
C LEU A 73 1.00 19.27 28.84
N ILE A 74 1.58 18.81 27.75
CA ILE A 74 0.94 17.88 26.82
C ILE A 74 1.68 16.56 26.92
N VAL A 75 1.03 15.56 27.51
CA VAL A 75 1.55 14.20 27.56
C VAL A 75 1.05 13.46 26.32
N THR A 76 1.97 12.97 25.49
CA THR A 76 1.67 12.18 24.30
C THR A 76 2.27 10.81 24.49
N VAL A 77 1.42 9.78 24.49
CA VAL A 77 1.85 8.39 24.59
C VAL A 77 1.65 7.75 23.22
N ASN A 78 2.75 7.25 22.65
CA ASN A 78 2.73 6.51 21.40
C ASN A 78 3.11 5.07 21.69
N GLY A 79 2.43 4.13 21.04
CA GLY A 79 2.71 2.71 21.14
C GLY A 79 2.76 2.08 19.78
N GLU A 80 3.85 1.38 19.50
CA GLU A 80 4.02 0.51 18.35
C GLU A 80 4.60 -0.81 18.86
N ALA A 81 3.86 -1.90 18.66
CA ALA A 81 4.26 -3.21 19.10
C ALA A 81 4.25 -4.17 17.91
N GLY A 82 5.41 -4.79 17.65
CA GLY A 82 5.55 -5.86 16.68
C GLY A 82 5.57 -7.21 17.40
N ARG A 83 4.85 -8.18 16.87
CA ARG A 83 4.96 -9.60 17.23
C ARG A 83 4.99 -10.42 15.97
N PHE A 84 5.76 -11.50 15.98
CA PHE A 84 5.81 -12.45 14.90
C PHE A 84 4.43 -13.07 14.66
N ASP A 85 3.91 -12.86 13.45
CA ASP A 85 2.68 -13.47 12.96
C ASP A 85 2.98 -14.23 11.66
N PHE A 86 2.73 -15.54 11.70
CA PHE A 86 2.92 -16.43 10.56
C PHE A 86 2.05 -16.05 9.35
N LEU A 87 0.87 -15.47 9.57
CA LEU A 87 0.00 -15.02 8.49
C LEU A 87 0.64 -13.88 7.70
N VAL A 88 1.17 -12.87 8.41
CA VAL A 88 1.86 -11.73 7.79
C VAL A 88 3.15 -12.18 7.10
N LEU A 89 3.90 -13.12 7.69
CA LEU A 89 5.06 -13.71 7.06
C LEU A 89 4.70 -14.36 5.72
N THR A 90 3.68 -15.22 5.70
CA THR A 90 3.26 -15.95 4.50
C THR A 90 2.75 -15.00 3.41
N LEU A 91 2.01 -13.95 3.79
CA LEU A 91 1.57 -12.90 2.85
C LEU A 91 2.75 -12.16 2.22
N ASN A 92 3.77 -11.82 3.02
CA ASN A 92 4.97 -11.16 2.52
C ASN A 92 5.77 -12.07 1.58
N ILE A 93 5.92 -13.35 1.92
CA ILE A 93 6.56 -14.34 1.04
C ILE A 93 5.77 -14.52 -0.26
N GLY A 94 4.43 -14.59 -0.19
CA GLY A 94 3.57 -14.68 -1.36
C GLY A 94 3.75 -13.49 -2.31
N SER A 95 3.88 -12.28 -1.75
CA SER A 95 4.21 -11.08 -2.53
C SER A 95 5.55 -11.20 -3.24
N MET A 96 6.59 -11.67 -2.54
CA MET A 96 7.92 -11.88 -3.13
C MET A 96 7.89 -12.89 -4.29
N ILE A 97 7.20 -14.02 -4.13
CA ILE A 97 7.05 -15.03 -5.18
C ILE A 97 6.28 -14.46 -6.39
N GLY A 98 5.25 -13.66 -6.16
CA GLY A 98 4.49 -13.00 -7.23
C GLY A 98 5.38 -12.07 -8.08
N VAL A 99 6.29 -11.32 -7.44
CA VAL A 99 7.23 -10.44 -8.15
C VAL A 99 8.22 -11.22 -9.02
N LEU A 100 8.63 -12.42 -8.61
CA LEU A 100 9.49 -13.29 -9.45
C LEU A 100 8.79 -13.70 -10.75
N GLY A 101 7.48 -13.92 -10.73
CA GLY A 101 6.70 -14.20 -11.94
C GLY A 101 6.63 -13.00 -12.89
N LEU A 102 6.61 -11.77 -12.38
CA LEU A 102 6.69 -10.57 -13.20
C LEU A 102 8.10 -10.39 -13.80
N ALA A 103 9.14 -10.71 -13.04
CA ALA A 103 10.52 -10.63 -13.52
C ALA A 103 10.74 -11.52 -14.75
N THR A 104 10.28 -12.78 -14.71
CA THR A 104 10.41 -13.68 -15.86
C THR A 104 9.63 -13.20 -17.08
N PHE A 105 8.44 -12.62 -16.87
CA PHE A 105 7.67 -12.00 -17.96
C PHE A 105 8.41 -10.84 -18.62
N ILE A 106 9.06 -9.98 -17.83
CA ILE A 106 9.87 -8.89 -18.36
C ILE A 106 11.11 -9.44 -19.08
N CYS A 107 11.80 -10.43 -18.49
CA CYS A 107 12.92 -11.12 -19.14
C CYS A 107 12.52 -11.71 -20.50
N ASP A 108 11.30 -12.27 -20.60
CA ASP A 108 10.76 -12.81 -21.85
C ASP A 108 10.53 -11.72 -22.91
N ILE A 109 10.02 -10.55 -22.51
CA ILE A 109 9.86 -9.40 -23.42
C ILE A 109 11.23 -8.91 -23.90
N VAL A 110 12.20 -8.80 -23.00
CA VAL A 110 13.56 -8.37 -23.35
C VAL A 110 14.21 -9.36 -24.33
N ALA A 111 14.13 -10.66 -24.06
CA ALA A 111 14.69 -11.70 -24.91
C ALA A 111 14.06 -11.75 -26.31
N LEU A 112 12.76 -11.46 -26.44
CA LEU A 112 12.06 -11.51 -27.72
C LEU A 112 12.24 -10.25 -28.59
N TYR A 113 12.36 -9.08 -27.97
CA TYR A 113 12.33 -7.80 -28.69
C TYR A 113 13.66 -7.05 -28.73
N PHE A 114 14.51 -7.21 -27.71
CA PHE A 114 15.74 -6.41 -27.57
C PHE A 114 17.01 -7.21 -27.87
N CYS A 115 17.01 -8.54 -27.72
CA CYS A 115 18.16 -9.36 -28.06
C CYS A 115 18.29 -9.61 -29.57
N LYS A 116 19.53 -9.46 -30.10
CA LYS A 116 19.86 -9.63 -31.53
C LYS A 116 19.55 -11.04 -32.05
N GLN A 117 19.59 -12.05 -31.17
CA GLN A 117 19.23 -13.45 -31.45
C GLN A 117 17.78 -13.83 -31.07
N GLY A 118 16.87 -12.87 -30.89
CA GLY A 118 15.48 -13.15 -30.46
C GLY A 118 14.69 -14.09 -31.40
N SER A 119 15.09 -14.21 -32.67
CA SER A 119 14.49 -15.15 -33.63
C SER A 119 14.78 -16.62 -33.30
N VAL A 120 15.93 -16.93 -32.70
CA VAL A 120 16.30 -18.28 -32.24
C VAL A 120 15.49 -18.64 -30.99
N TYR A 121 15.41 -17.71 -30.03
CA TYR A 121 14.60 -17.87 -28.82
C TYR A 121 13.11 -18.07 -29.14
N ARG A 122 12.57 -17.33 -30.13
CA ARG A 122 11.16 -17.47 -30.58
C ARG A 122 10.85 -18.86 -31.15
N ARG A 123 11.79 -19.50 -31.85
CA ARG A 123 11.59 -20.84 -32.43
C ARG A 123 11.60 -21.93 -31.37
N GLN A 124 12.37 -21.77 -30.30
CA GLN A 124 12.43 -22.72 -29.20
C GLN A 124 11.23 -22.57 -28.26
N LYS A 125 10.72 -21.34 -28.08
CA LYS A 125 9.58 -21.06 -27.20
C LYS A 125 8.22 -21.33 -27.82
N PHE A 126 8.02 -21.03 -29.11
CA PHE A 126 6.71 -21.14 -29.75
C PHE A 126 6.70 -22.21 -30.84
N GLN A 127 5.71 -23.11 -30.76
CA GLN A 127 5.39 -24.06 -31.83
C GLN A 127 4.11 -23.62 -32.54
N THR A 128 4.16 -23.45 -33.85
CA THR A 128 2.99 -23.07 -34.66
C THR A 128 2.23 -24.33 -35.07
N ILE A 129 0.98 -24.47 -34.66
CA ILE A 129 0.09 -25.58 -35.07
C ILE A 129 -0.95 -25.04 -36.06
N SER A 130 -1.14 -25.70 -37.20
CA SER A 130 -2.23 -25.43 -38.13
C SER A 130 -3.52 -26.12 -37.67
N LEU A 131 -4.53 -25.33 -37.31
CA LEU A 131 -5.87 -25.84 -36.94
C LEU A 131 -6.62 -26.51 -38.12
N ALA A 132 -6.05 -26.50 -39.33
CA ALA A 132 -6.59 -27.17 -40.50
C ALA A 132 -6.60 -28.71 -40.41
N GLN A 133 -6.01 -29.29 -39.37
CA GLN A 133 -6.02 -30.73 -39.10
C GLN A 133 -6.68 -31.13 -37.77
N LEU A 134 -7.39 -30.22 -37.10
CA LEU A 134 -8.33 -30.67 -36.09
C LEU A 134 -9.51 -31.35 -36.81
N PRO A 135 -9.75 -32.66 -36.61
CA PRO A 135 -11.02 -33.22 -37.01
C PRO A 135 -12.13 -32.41 -36.35
N PRO A 136 -13.26 -32.16 -37.03
CA PRO A 136 -14.38 -31.46 -36.41
C PRO A 136 -14.75 -32.17 -35.10
N PRO A 137 -15.17 -31.44 -34.05
CA PRO A 137 -15.65 -32.08 -32.82
C PRO A 137 -16.79 -33.02 -33.23
N THR A 138 -16.49 -34.31 -33.26
CA THR A 138 -17.46 -35.33 -33.58
C THR A 138 -18.30 -35.49 -32.33
N THR A 139 -19.37 -34.71 -32.25
CA THR A 139 -20.41 -34.86 -31.24
C THR A 139 -21.16 -36.15 -31.56
N THR A 140 -20.58 -37.31 -31.23
CA THR A 140 -21.37 -38.53 -31.04
C THR A 140 -22.10 -38.39 -29.72
N VAL A 141 -23.29 -37.81 -29.81
CA VAL A 141 -24.38 -38.01 -28.86
C VAL A 141 -24.64 -39.52 -28.84
N SER A 142 -24.07 -40.23 -27.86
CA SER A 142 -24.50 -41.59 -27.55
C SER A 142 -25.73 -41.51 -26.67
N THR A 143 -26.87 -41.74 -27.29
CA THR A 143 -28.17 -41.98 -26.68
C THR A 143 -28.14 -43.28 -25.87
N ALA A 144 -28.30 -43.19 -24.55
CA ALA A 144 -29.00 -44.20 -23.75
C ALA A 144 -29.54 -43.58 -22.44
N PRO A 145 -30.74 -43.96 -21.96
CA PRO A 145 -31.54 -43.11 -21.07
C PRO A 145 -31.54 -43.53 -19.58
N LEU A 146 -31.96 -42.56 -18.75
CA LEU A 146 -32.63 -42.65 -17.44
C LEU A 146 -31.81 -43.15 -16.23
N THR A 147 -31.49 -42.23 -15.31
CA THR A 147 -32.08 -42.21 -13.95
C THR A 147 -31.78 -40.87 -13.26
N ALA A 148 -32.77 -40.38 -12.53
CA ALA A 148 -32.86 -39.02 -12.01
C ALA A 148 -31.98 -38.80 -10.76
N ALA A 149 -31.18 -37.73 -10.79
CA ALA A 149 -30.76 -37.00 -9.60
C ALA A 149 -30.55 -35.53 -9.99
N ALA A 150 -31.39 -34.65 -9.45
CA ALA A 150 -31.35 -33.22 -9.70
C ALA A 150 -30.15 -32.58 -8.99
N VAL A 151 -29.25 -31.96 -9.75
CA VAL A 151 -28.33 -30.93 -9.25
C VAL A 151 -28.48 -29.71 -10.14
N THR A 152 -29.04 -28.66 -9.54
CA THR A 152 -29.23 -27.34 -10.10
C THR A 152 -27.88 -26.68 -10.37
N GLN A 153 -27.54 -26.39 -11.64
CA GLN A 153 -26.58 -25.34 -11.96
C GLN A 153 -27.03 -24.49 -13.15
N LYS A 154 -26.96 -23.19 -12.90
CA LYS A 154 -27.57 -22.07 -13.60
C LYS A 154 -26.94 -21.86 -14.99
N ARG A 155 -27.81 -21.53 -15.95
CA ARG A 155 -27.51 -21.11 -17.32
C ARG A 155 -26.80 -19.75 -17.38
N SER A 156 -25.74 -19.68 -18.19
CA SER A 156 -25.20 -18.46 -18.81
C SER A 156 -24.31 -18.92 -19.98
N SER A 157 -24.86 -19.29 -21.13
CA SER A 157 -25.00 -18.45 -22.34
C SER A 157 -23.75 -17.63 -22.71
N SER A 158 -23.19 -18.00 -23.88
CA SER A 158 -22.35 -17.24 -24.81
C SER A 158 -21.13 -16.51 -24.24
N MET A 159 -19.98 -17.17 -24.32
CA MET A 159 -18.69 -16.46 -24.38
C MET A 159 -18.51 -16.00 -25.82
N ASP A 160 -19.01 -14.79 -26.09
CA ASP A 160 -18.94 -14.11 -27.37
C ASP A 160 -17.49 -13.99 -27.87
N ASP A 161 -17.35 -14.28 -29.16
CA ASP A 161 -16.35 -13.74 -30.07
C ASP A 161 -15.98 -12.29 -29.71
N LYS A 162 -14.82 -12.09 -29.07
CA LYS A 162 -14.20 -10.75 -28.98
C LYS A 162 -12.76 -10.78 -28.51
N TYR A 163 -11.89 -11.37 -29.31
CA TYR A 163 -10.51 -10.89 -29.35
C TYR A 163 -10.11 -10.70 -30.82
N PRO A 164 -9.87 -9.46 -31.28
CA PRO A 164 -9.39 -9.25 -32.63
C PRO A 164 -8.02 -9.91 -32.75
N VAL A 165 -7.89 -10.77 -33.76
CA VAL A 165 -6.58 -11.24 -34.24
C VAL A 165 -5.83 -10.00 -34.71
N TYR A 166 -4.96 -9.45 -33.85
CA TYR A 166 -4.06 -8.39 -34.25
C TYR A 166 -3.09 -8.99 -35.27
N ALA A 167 -3.34 -8.75 -36.56
CA ALA A 167 -2.35 -8.90 -37.60
C ALA A 167 -1.23 -7.89 -37.31
N VAL A 168 -0.20 -8.31 -36.57
CA VAL A 168 0.98 -7.48 -36.32
C VAL A 168 1.78 -7.40 -37.62
N ARG A 169 1.45 -6.42 -38.46
CA ARG A 169 2.30 -6.00 -39.57
C ARG A 169 3.58 -5.43 -38.96
N PHE A 170 4.64 -6.23 -38.94
CA PHE A 170 5.97 -5.83 -38.48
C PHE A 170 6.47 -4.66 -39.36
N LYS A 171 6.38 -3.44 -38.83
CA LYS A 171 7.19 -2.34 -39.33
C LYS A 171 8.62 -2.65 -38.88
N ARG A 172 9.51 -2.87 -39.84
CA ARG A 172 10.96 -3.00 -39.62
C ARG A 172 11.43 -1.68 -39.00
N MET A 173 11.47 -1.59 -37.67
CA MET A 173 12.08 -0.46 -36.98
C MET A 173 13.60 -0.68 -36.98
N ASN A 174 14.29 0.35 -37.42
CA ASN A 174 15.71 0.35 -37.74
C ASN A 174 16.56 -0.06 -36.53
N SER A 175 17.54 -0.90 -36.83
CA SER A 175 18.45 -1.64 -35.96
C SER A 175 19.59 -0.81 -35.36
N HIS A 176 19.36 0.46 -35.00
CA HIS A 176 20.46 1.39 -34.67
C HIS A 176 20.65 1.70 -33.18
N LEU A 177 20.11 0.91 -32.25
CA LEU A 177 20.25 1.19 -30.80
C LEU A 177 20.55 -0.03 -29.92
N ALA A 178 20.97 -1.16 -30.49
CA ALA A 178 21.43 -2.31 -29.72
C ALA A 178 22.94 -2.51 -29.91
N GLU A 179 23.71 -1.52 -29.45
CA GLU A 179 25.14 -1.67 -29.22
C GLU A 179 25.35 -1.70 -27.70
N GLY A 180 25.07 -2.88 -27.15
CA GLY A 180 25.32 -3.25 -25.77
C GLY A 180 25.49 -4.75 -25.78
N ASP A 181 26.74 -5.20 -25.63
CA ASP A 181 27.20 -6.59 -25.80
C ASP A 181 26.72 -7.57 -24.72
N GLU A 182 25.54 -7.35 -24.14
CA GLU A 182 24.89 -8.31 -23.22
C GLU A 182 23.47 -8.65 -23.70
N CYS A 183 23.45 -9.34 -24.85
CA CYS A 183 22.52 -10.38 -25.30
C CYS A 183 23.29 -11.23 -26.36
#